data_AF-A0A6B0SWA3-F1
#
_entry.id   AF-A0A6B0SWA3-F1
#
_cell.length_a   1.000
_cell.length_b   1.000
_cell.length_c   1.000
_cell.angle_alpha   90.00
_cell.angle_beta   90.00
_cell.angle_gamma   90.00
#
_symmetry.space_group_name_H-M   'P 1'
#
loop_
_entity.id
_entity.type
_entity.pdbx_description
1 polymer ?
#
loop_
_entity_poly.entity_id
_entity_poly.type
_entity_poly.pdbx_seq_one_letter_code
_entity_poly.pdbx_strand_id
1 'polypeptide(L)'
;MDLNERINEEMVVDDATILESEFDRVKKLFDLHSDGTINLDSRTRSLDAELQILVYFIGQRFASEADLVDDPELESSFFYSRIDKSDRTVRNYLQKLREAGYLSKEGQSHHELLVENLPEALDEIEDAMGGGE
;
A
#
# COMPACT_ATOMS: atom_id res chain seq x y z
N MET A 1 30.92 -15.58 10.57
CA MET A 1 29.89 -15.46 9.53
C MET A 1 29.51 -16.85 9.07
N ASP A 2 28.39 -17.31 9.61
CA ASP A 2 27.75 -18.56 9.26
C ASP A 2 26.88 -18.38 8.01
N LEU A 3 26.57 -19.48 7.31
CA LEU A 3 25.76 -19.44 6.09
C LEU A 3 24.41 -18.73 6.30
N ASN A 4 23.79 -18.92 7.48
CA ASN A 4 22.55 -18.24 7.84
C ASN A 4 22.71 -16.72 7.89
N GLU A 5 23.79 -16.23 8.52
CA GLU A 5 24.09 -14.80 8.63
C GLU A 5 24.39 -14.20 7.25
N ARG A 6 25.15 -14.93 6.43
CA ARG A 6 25.49 -14.50 5.07
C ARG A 6 24.28 -14.48 4.11
N ILE A 7 23.35 -15.43 4.28
CA ILE A 7 22.09 -15.44 3.52
C ILE A 7 21.20 -14.28 3.96
N ASN A 8 21.08 -14.03 5.27
CA ASN A 8 20.29 -12.88 5.76
C ASN A 8 20.89 -11.54 5.34
N GLU A 9 22.20 -11.40 5.31
CA GLU A 9 22.84 -10.12 4.98
C GLU A 9 22.94 -9.86 3.47
N GLU A 10 23.15 -10.89 2.64
CA GLU A 10 23.37 -10.71 1.19
C GLU A 10 22.20 -11.14 0.30
N MET A 11 21.26 -11.94 0.82
CA MET A 11 20.19 -12.54 0.00
C MET A 11 18.77 -12.26 0.51
N VAL A 12 18.60 -11.84 1.77
CA VAL A 12 17.30 -11.40 2.28
C VAL A 12 17.13 -9.93 1.90
N VAL A 13 16.07 -9.66 1.15
CA VAL A 13 15.65 -8.30 0.85
C VAL A 13 14.71 -7.90 1.99
N ASP A 14 15.20 -7.08 2.92
CA ASP A 14 14.34 -6.46 3.93
C ASP A 14 13.32 -5.52 3.28
N ASP A 15 12.15 -5.39 3.90
CA ASP A 15 11.05 -4.53 3.42
C ASP A 15 11.53 -3.12 3.08
N ALA A 16 12.41 -2.55 3.91
CA ALA A 16 13.00 -1.23 3.71
C ALA A 16 13.72 -1.09 2.36
N THR A 17 14.37 -2.16 1.87
CA THR A 17 15.05 -2.14 0.56
C THR A 17 14.05 -2.06 -0.58
N ILE A 18 12.93 -2.77 -0.47
CA ILE A 18 11.85 -2.72 -1.48
C ILE A 18 11.19 -1.33 -1.46
N LEU A 19 10.87 -0.82 -0.27
CA LEU A 19 10.30 0.52 -0.11
C LEU A 19 11.22 1.61 -0.67
N GLU A 20 12.54 1.50 -0.43
CA GLU A 20 13.54 2.42 -0.98
C GLU A 20 13.59 2.34 -2.52
N SER A 21 13.63 1.14 -3.08
CA SER A 21 13.63 0.93 -4.55
C SER A 21 12.43 1.60 -5.22
N GLU A 22 11.26 1.48 -4.60
CA GLU A 22 9.99 1.94 -5.18
C GLU A 22 9.63 3.39 -4.83
N PHE A 23 10.44 4.07 -4.01
CA PHE A 23 10.15 5.41 -3.50
C PHE A 23 9.85 6.44 -4.60
N ASP A 24 10.57 6.41 -5.73
CA ASP A 24 10.34 7.35 -6.84
C ASP A 24 8.99 7.14 -7.55
N ARG A 25 8.49 5.91 -7.57
CA ARG A 25 7.16 5.57 -8.13
C ARG A 25 6.08 6.03 -7.15
N VAL A 26 6.23 5.68 -5.88
CA VAL A 26 5.26 5.94 -4.81
C VAL A 26 5.00 7.43 -4.59
N LYS A 27 6.05 8.27 -4.58
CA LYS A 27 5.91 9.73 -4.36
C LYS A 27 5.04 10.45 -5.40
N LYS A 28 4.71 9.80 -6.52
CA LYS A 28 3.84 10.36 -7.57
C LYS A 28 2.35 10.11 -7.29
N LEU A 29 2.03 9.21 -6.36
CA LEU A 29 0.68 8.73 -6.08
C LEU A 29 -0.02 9.49 -4.95
N PHE A 30 0.74 10.02 -3.99
CA PHE A 30 0.21 10.74 -2.84
C PHE A 30 1.24 11.68 -2.23
N ASP A 31 0.74 12.68 -1.52
CA ASP A 31 1.49 13.47 -0.55
C ASP A 31 1.29 12.91 0.86
N LEU A 32 2.38 12.80 1.60
CA LEU A 32 2.38 12.37 2.99
C LEU A 32 2.68 13.57 3.88
N HIS A 33 1.74 13.90 4.76
CA HIS A 33 1.90 14.99 5.72
C HIS A 33 2.62 14.52 6.98
N SER A 34 3.28 15.44 7.68
CA SER A 34 4.01 15.16 8.94
C SER A 34 3.15 14.64 10.10
N ASP A 35 1.83 14.68 9.96
CA ASP A 35 0.85 14.12 10.91
C ASP A 35 0.41 12.69 10.52
N GLY A 36 1.06 12.07 9.53
CA GLY A 36 0.69 10.76 8.99
C GLY A 36 -0.52 10.79 8.05
N THR A 37 -1.08 11.97 7.76
CA THR A 37 -2.18 12.11 6.82
C THR A 37 -1.71 11.86 5.38
N ILE A 38 -2.35 10.90 4.71
CA ILE A 38 -2.10 10.54 3.31
C ILE A 38 -3.10 11.27 2.42
N ASN A 39 -2.59 11.98 1.41
CA ASN A 39 -3.40 12.74 0.48
C ASN A 39 -3.12 12.31 -0.96
N LEU A 40 -4.07 11.58 -1.57
CA LEU A 40 -3.92 11.05 -2.92
C LEU A 40 -3.74 12.16 -3.97
N ASP A 41 -2.83 11.96 -4.93
CA ASP A 41 -2.68 12.82 -6.11
C ASP A 41 -3.97 12.84 -6.94
N SER A 42 -4.16 13.93 -7.68
CA SER A 42 -5.28 14.13 -8.60
C SER A 42 -5.50 12.98 -9.58
N ARG A 43 -4.44 12.40 -10.14
CA ARG A 43 -4.52 11.25 -11.06
C ARG A 43 -4.98 10.00 -10.34
N THR A 44 -4.41 9.76 -9.16
CA THR A 44 -4.76 8.61 -8.31
C THR A 44 -6.20 8.69 -7.79
N ARG A 45 -6.70 9.88 -7.45
CA ARG A 45 -8.11 10.09 -7.08
C ARG A 45 -9.10 9.80 -8.22
N SER A 46 -8.61 9.78 -9.45
CA SER A 46 -9.42 9.48 -10.64
C SER A 46 -9.45 7.98 -10.96
N LEU A 47 -8.66 7.16 -10.27
CA LEU A 47 -8.66 5.70 -10.42
C LEU A 47 -9.92 5.07 -9.83
N ASP A 48 -10.11 3.77 -10.11
CA ASP A 48 -11.18 3.02 -9.45
C ASP A 48 -10.96 2.98 -7.93
N ALA A 49 -12.06 2.87 -7.19
CA ALA A 49 -12.07 2.89 -5.73
C ALA A 49 -11.20 1.77 -5.14
N GLU A 50 -11.09 0.63 -5.82
CA GLU A 50 -10.23 -0.48 -5.43
C GLU A 50 -8.74 -0.07 -5.43
N LEU A 51 -8.27 0.59 -6.49
CA LEU A 51 -6.88 1.06 -6.59
C LEU A 51 -6.59 2.24 -5.65
N GLN A 52 -7.57 3.10 -5.42
CA GLN A 52 -7.44 4.16 -4.40
C GLN A 52 -7.21 3.56 -3.01
N ILE A 53 -7.94 2.49 -2.66
CA ILE A 53 -7.75 1.77 -1.39
C ILE A 53 -6.33 1.20 -1.32
N LEU A 54 -5.84 0.58 -2.39
CA LEU A 54 -4.47 0.06 -2.44
C LEU A 54 -3.43 1.15 -2.19
N VAL A 55 -3.58 2.33 -2.81
CA VAL A 55 -2.65 3.45 -2.61
C VAL A 55 -2.63 3.93 -1.17
N TYR A 56 -3.77 3.93 -0.47
CA TYR A 56 -3.79 4.26 0.96
C TYR A 56 -2.97 3.28 1.81
N PHE A 57 -2.98 1.97 1.49
CA PHE A 57 -2.13 1.00 2.19
C PHE A 57 -0.65 1.23 1.90
N ILE A 58 -0.29 1.56 0.65
CA ILE A 58 1.06 1.97 0.30
C ILE A 58 1.46 3.20 1.13
N GLY A 59 0.62 4.23 1.16
CA GLY A 59 0.86 5.43 1.98
C GLY A 59 1.04 5.13 3.46
N GLN A 60 0.21 4.25 4.03
CA GLN A 60 0.31 3.88 5.44
C GLN A 60 1.64 3.17 5.74
N ARG A 61 2.09 2.29 4.85
CA ARG A 61 3.36 1.59 5.03
C ARG A 61 4.55 2.55 5.01
N PHE A 62 4.58 3.49 4.08
CA PHE A 62 5.63 4.53 4.04
C PHE A 62 5.53 5.50 5.22
N ALA A 63 4.32 5.79 5.71
CA ALA A 63 4.13 6.60 6.91
C ALA A 63 4.65 5.92 8.16
N SER A 64 4.43 4.62 8.30
CA SER A 64 4.94 3.82 9.40
C SER A 64 6.47 3.72 9.35
N GLU A 65 7.04 3.48 8.17
CA GLU A 65 8.50 3.47 7.98
C GLU A 65 9.16 4.83 8.27
N ALA A 66 8.42 5.93 8.09
CA ALA A 66 8.86 7.28 8.42
C ALA A 66 8.60 7.68 9.88
N ASP A 67 8.12 6.76 10.74
CA ASP A 67 7.75 7.02 12.15
C ASP A 67 6.67 8.11 12.30
N LEU A 68 5.82 8.29 11.28
CA LEU A 68 4.72 9.27 11.30
C LEU A 68 3.42 8.68 11.86
N VAL A 69 3.30 7.35 11.84
CA VAL A 69 2.20 6.58 12.41
C VAL A 69 2.77 5.36 13.11
N ASP A 70 2.16 4.97 14.23
CA ASP A 70 2.62 3.85 15.06
C ASP A 70 2.43 2.49 14.35
N ASP A 71 1.41 2.39 13.51
CA ASP A 71 0.89 1.11 13.03
C ASP A 71 0.79 1.09 11.49
N PRO A 72 1.37 0.09 10.79
CA PRO A 72 1.28 -0.01 9.34
C PRO A 72 -0.09 -0.51 8.85
N GLU A 73 -0.98 -0.92 9.75
CA GLU A 73 -2.27 -1.50 9.42
C GLU A 73 -3.36 -0.42 9.27
N LEU A 74 -4.30 -0.65 8.36
CA LEU A 74 -5.54 0.13 8.27
C LEU A 74 -6.77 -0.75 8.51
N GLU A 75 -7.69 -0.23 9.32
CA GLU A 75 -8.98 -0.85 9.50
C GLU A 75 -9.91 -0.61 8.30
N SER A 76 -10.79 -1.58 8.04
CA SER A 76 -11.81 -1.44 6.98
C SER A 76 -12.69 -0.19 7.14
N SER A 77 -12.91 0.25 8.39
CA SER A 77 -13.69 1.44 8.76
C SER A 77 -13.05 2.74 8.28
N PHE A 78 -11.73 2.78 8.13
CA PHE A 78 -10.97 3.94 7.63
C PHE A 78 -11.49 4.40 6.26
N PHE A 79 -11.93 3.46 5.43
CA PHE A 79 -12.35 3.68 4.06
C PHE A 79 -13.82 4.07 3.92
N TYR A 80 -14.70 3.74 4.88
CA TYR A 80 -16.15 3.97 4.73
C TYR A 80 -16.52 5.46 4.60
N SER A 81 -15.69 6.37 5.12
CA SER A 81 -15.88 7.82 4.97
C SER A 81 -15.01 8.45 3.89
N ARG A 82 -14.06 7.71 3.31
CA ARG A 82 -13.07 8.22 2.35
C ARG A 82 -13.35 7.79 0.92
N ILE A 83 -13.94 6.62 0.76
CA ILE A 83 -14.29 6.04 -0.52
C ILE A 83 -15.79 6.20 -0.70
N ASP A 84 -16.21 6.83 -1.80
CA ASP A 84 -17.63 7.05 -2.14
C ASP A 84 -18.29 5.75 -2.63
N LYS A 85 -18.33 4.73 -1.77
CA LYS A 85 -18.88 3.39 -2.01
C LYS A 85 -19.48 2.84 -0.73
N SER A 86 -20.48 1.96 -0.86
CA SER A 86 -21.08 1.26 0.28
C SER A 86 -20.05 0.43 1.04
N ASP A 87 -20.24 0.28 2.36
CA ASP A 87 -19.41 -0.56 3.24
C ASP A 87 -19.18 -1.98 2.68
N ARG A 88 -20.24 -2.63 2.18
CA ARG A 88 -20.18 -3.94 1.52
C ARG A 88 -19.25 -3.96 0.32
N THR A 89 -19.26 -2.91 -0.49
CA THR A 89 -18.42 -2.78 -1.68
C THR A 89 -16.96 -2.58 -1.29
N VAL A 90 -16.69 -1.72 -0.32
CA VAL A 90 -15.34 -1.53 0.24
C VAL A 90 -14.77 -2.85 0.78
N ARG A 91 -15.57 -3.62 1.52
CA ARG A 91 -15.17 -4.95 2.01
C ARG A 91 -14.86 -5.93 0.88
N ASN A 92 -15.59 -5.84 -0.24
CA ASN A 92 -15.33 -6.68 -1.40
C ASN A 92 -14.02 -6.28 -2.10
N TYR A 93 -13.72 -4.98 -2.22
CA TYR A 93 -12.43 -4.52 -2.73
C TYR A 93 -11.27 -4.98 -1.86
N LEU A 94 -11.37 -4.80 -0.53
CA LEU A 94 -10.37 -5.30 0.41
C LEU A 94 -10.17 -6.82 0.30
N GLN A 95 -11.26 -7.57 0.08
CA GLN A 95 -11.17 -9.01 -0.16
C GLN A 95 -10.38 -9.31 -1.44
N LYS A 96 -10.70 -8.65 -2.56
CA LYS A 96 -10.01 -8.88 -3.84
C LYS A 96 -8.54 -8.51 -3.77
N LEU A 97 -8.19 -7.39 -3.15
CA LEU A 97 -6.79 -6.98 -2.98
C LEU A 97 -5.99 -8.00 -2.16
N ARG A 98 -6.62 -8.69 -1.19
CA ARG A 98 -6.00 -9.83 -0.49
C ARG A 98 -5.89 -11.07 -1.36
N GLU A 99 -6.91 -11.38 -2.15
CA GLU A 99 -6.89 -12.52 -3.07
C GLU A 99 -5.86 -12.33 -4.19
N ALA A 100 -5.58 -11.09 -4.58
CA ALA A 100 -4.52 -10.71 -5.49
C ALA A 100 -3.12 -10.72 -4.83
N GLY A 101 -3.03 -10.83 -3.51
CA GLY A 101 -1.77 -10.88 -2.78
C GLY A 101 -1.18 -9.50 -2.43
N TYR A 102 -1.89 -8.40 -2.63
CA TYR A 102 -1.40 -7.07 -2.27
C TYR A 102 -1.55 -6.76 -0.77
N LEU A 103 -2.53 -7.37 -0.13
CA LEU A 103 -2.82 -7.13 1.29
C LEU A 103 -2.75 -8.42 2.10
N SER A 104 -2.24 -8.31 3.31
CA SER A 104 -2.43 -9.31 4.36
C SER A 104 -3.53 -8.87 5.32
N LYS A 105 -4.05 -9.81 6.10
CA LYS A 105 -5.06 -9.55 7.11
C LYS A 105 -4.56 -9.98 8.48
N GLU A 106 -4.27 -9.00 9.32
CA GLU A 106 -4.05 -9.20 10.74
C GLU A 106 -5.41 -9.12 11.49
N GLY A 107 -5.76 -10.19 12.19
CA GLY A 107 -7.01 -10.25 12.97
C GLY A 107 -8.32 -10.15 12.16
N GLN A 108 -9.33 -9.44 12.72
CA GLN A 108 -10.69 -9.45 12.17
C GLN A 108 -10.97 -8.37 11.11
N SER A 109 -10.34 -7.21 11.23
CA SER A 109 -10.70 -6.01 10.44
C SER A 109 -9.51 -5.18 9.94
N HIS A 110 -8.30 -5.52 10.38
CA HIS A 110 -7.08 -4.83 10.02
C HIS A 110 -6.45 -5.50 8.82
N HIS A 111 -5.85 -4.68 7.97
CA HIS A 111 -5.16 -5.14 6.77
C HIS A 111 -3.88 -4.31 6.63
N GLU A 112 -2.87 -4.89 6.03
CA GLU A 112 -1.59 -4.25 5.77
C GLU A 112 -1.13 -4.57 4.35
N LEU A 113 -0.23 -3.73 3.83
CA LEU A 113 0.41 -3.99 2.54
C LEU A 113 1.43 -5.13 2.66
N LEU A 114 1.35 -6.09 1.75
CA LEU A 114 2.42 -7.05 1.52
C LEU A 114 3.51 -6.38 0.68
N VAL A 115 4.59 -5.92 1.35
CA VAL A 115 5.68 -5.15 0.73
C VAL A 115 6.35 -5.93 -0.40
N GLU A 116 6.44 -7.25 -0.28
CA GLU A 116 6.93 -8.15 -1.34
C GLU A 116 6.23 -7.94 -2.70
N ASN A 117 4.95 -7.57 -2.68
CA ASN A 117 4.13 -7.37 -3.87
C ASN A 117 3.92 -5.89 -4.21
N LEU A 118 4.60 -4.96 -3.52
CA LEU A 118 4.57 -3.53 -3.83
C LEU A 118 4.94 -3.23 -5.30
N PRO A 119 5.98 -3.85 -5.90
CA PRO A 119 6.35 -3.55 -7.28
C PRO A 119 5.23 -3.88 -8.28
N GLU A 120 4.49 -4.96 -8.06
CA GLU A 120 3.37 -5.40 -8.87
C GLU A 120 2.13 -4.53 -8.63
N ALA A 121 1.84 -4.20 -7.36
CA ALA A 121 0.79 -3.25 -7.01
C ALA A 121 0.98 -1.90 -7.71
N LEU A 122 2.22 -1.40 -7.77
CA LEU A 122 2.54 -0.16 -8.47
C LEU A 122 2.39 -0.29 -9.98
N ASP A 123 2.72 -1.45 -10.57
CA ASP A 123 2.51 -1.70 -12.00
C ASP A 123 1.02 -1.61 -12.36
N GLU A 124 0.14 -2.23 -11.56
CA GLU A 124 -1.31 -2.16 -11.75
C GLU A 124 -1.85 -0.73 -11.62
N ILE A 125 -1.35 0.04 -10.64
CA ILE A 125 -1.74 1.44 -10.44
C ILE A 125 -1.26 2.30 -11.61
N GLU A 126 -0.03 2.10 -12.09
CA GLU A 126 0.54 2.86 -13.21
C GLU A 126 -0.12 2.51 -14.54
N ASP A 127 -0.44 1.25 -14.80
CA ASP A 127 -1.23 0.82 -15.97
C ASP A 127 -2.61 1.47 -15.96
N ALA A 128 -3.30 1.48 -14.82
CA ALA A 128 -4.59 2.14 -14.69
C ALA A 128 -4.52 3.68 -14.85
N MET A 129 -3.39 4.30 -14.51
CA MET A 129 -3.15 5.74 -14.74
C MET A 129 -2.72 6.04 -16.18
N GLY A 130 -2.06 5.10 -16.86
CA GLY A 130 -1.39 5.26 -18.14
C GLY A 130 -2.06 4.57 -19.33
N GLY A 131 -3.11 3.76 -19.11
CA GLY A 131 -3.84 2.96 -20.11
C GLY A 131 -4.69 3.77 -21.10
N GLY A 132 -4.20 4.93 -21.51
CA GLY A 132 -4.71 5.77 -22.58
C GLY A 132 -3.59 6.19 -23.53
N GLU A 133 -2.96 5.23 -24.18
CA GLU A 133 -2.24 5.43 -25.46
C GLU A 133 -3.03 4.83 -26.62
#